data_AF-A0A8S4QP48-F1
#
_entry.id   AF-A0A8S4QP48-F1
#
_cell.length_a   1.000
_cell.length_b   1.000
_cell.length_c   1.000
_cell.angle_alpha   90.00
_cell.angle_beta   90.00
_cell.angle_gamma   90.00
#
_symmetry.space_group_name_H-M   'P 1'
#
loop_
_entity.id
_entity.type
_entity.pdbx_description
1 polymer ?
#
loop_
_entity_poly.entity_id
_entity_poly.type
_entity_poly.pdbx_seq_one_letter_code
_entity_poly.pdbx_strand_id
1 'polypeptide(L)'
;MGRSQLYLREKDINLSSSTALQTLRALAHKWKYYPHHICVIINGEGDCPPVKLGNEDLPPTTCVKYLGFRLDRRLTWKYHIDHKRDELNARFRNLLWLLGRQSALRLNNKLLVYCAMLKPIWLYGIQLWGICSKSNMMRIQRVQNKILRVITDAPWFARNDEIHQYLEMPTVFEEIGKFCKKHKERLAKHPNHLASSL
;
A
#
# COMPACT_ATOMS: atom_id res chain seq x y z
N MET A 1 29.41 -39.76 16.90
CA MET A 1 30.57 -39.37 16.09
C MET A 1 30.18 -39.50 14.63
N GLY A 2 30.56 -38.54 13.78
CA GLY A 2 30.37 -38.62 12.33
C GLY A 2 29.48 -37.52 11.75
N ARG A 3 30.03 -36.31 11.63
CA ARG A 3 29.49 -35.21 10.82
C ARG A 3 29.57 -35.60 9.34
N SER A 4 28.51 -35.34 8.57
CA SER A 4 28.61 -35.17 7.12
C SER A 4 27.96 -33.85 6.73
N GLN A 5 28.85 -32.87 6.54
CA GLN A 5 28.60 -31.63 5.82
C GLN A 5 28.27 -31.96 4.36
N LEU A 6 27.28 -31.28 3.77
CA LEU A 6 27.29 -31.05 2.33
C LEU A 6 27.07 -29.56 2.05
N TYR A 7 28.07 -29.03 1.37
CA TYR A 7 28.33 -27.65 1.04
C TYR A 7 27.33 -27.12 0.01
N LEU A 8 26.73 -25.95 0.27
CA LEU A 8 26.12 -25.13 -0.78
C LEU A 8 27.24 -24.44 -1.55
N ARG A 9 27.29 -24.69 -2.86
CA ARG A 9 28.21 -24.05 -3.80
C ARG A 9 27.75 -22.60 -4.02
N GLU A 10 28.43 -21.66 -3.39
CA GLU A 10 28.47 -20.25 -3.79
C GLU A 10 28.99 -20.15 -5.22
N LYS A 11 28.25 -19.48 -6.10
CA LYS A 11 28.82 -18.52 -7.04
C LYS A 11 27.70 -17.61 -7.57
N ASP A 12 28.03 -16.33 -7.49
CA ASP A 12 27.40 -15.18 -8.16
C ASP A 12 26.15 -14.57 -7.48
N ILE A 13 26.37 -13.85 -6.37
CA ILE A 13 25.94 -12.45 -6.12
C ILE A 13 26.82 -11.90 -4.96
N ASN A 14 27.93 -11.26 -5.31
CA ASN A 14 28.62 -10.25 -4.49
C ASN A 14 27.69 -9.01 -4.47
N LEU A 15 27.37 -8.27 -3.41
CA LEU A 15 27.98 -8.01 -2.11
C LEU A 15 26.85 -7.39 -1.22
N SER A 16 26.58 -7.93 -0.02
CA SER A 16 25.94 -7.29 1.18
C SER A 16 25.18 -8.27 2.09
N SER A 17 25.07 -9.54 1.72
CA SER A 17 24.18 -10.51 2.37
C SER A 17 24.64 -11.09 3.72
N SER A 18 25.82 -10.76 4.25
CA SER A 18 26.29 -11.35 5.53
C SER A 18 25.87 -10.53 6.76
N THR A 19 25.95 -9.20 6.71
CA THR A 19 25.75 -8.37 7.92
C THR A 19 24.28 -8.20 8.30
N ALA A 20 23.40 -7.99 7.32
CA ALA A 20 21.98 -7.76 7.56
C ALA A 20 21.25 -9.01 8.09
N LEU A 21 21.58 -10.19 7.56
CA LEU A 21 21.03 -11.47 8.03
C LEU A 21 21.57 -11.85 9.42
N GLN A 22 22.82 -11.51 9.72
CA GLN A 22 23.42 -11.74 11.03
C GLN A 22 22.85 -10.80 12.11
N THR A 23 22.63 -9.52 11.80
CA THR A 23 22.00 -8.57 12.73
C THR A 23 20.53 -8.92 13.00
N LEU A 24 19.79 -9.34 11.98
CA LEU A 24 18.41 -9.83 12.15
C LEU A 24 18.33 -11.06 13.06
N ARG A 25 19.26 -12.03 12.92
CA ARG A 25 19.35 -13.19 13.81
C ARG A 25 19.71 -12.80 15.24
N ALA A 26 20.68 -11.89 15.42
CA ALA A 26 21.10 -11.43 16.75
C ALA A 26 19.98 -10.67 17.49
N LEU A 27 19.20 -9.87 16.77
CA LEU A 27 18.03 -9.17 17.32
C LEU A 27 16.90 -10.14 17.67
N ALA A 28 16.59 -11.11 16.81
CA ALA A 28 15.55 -12.11 17.09
C ALA A 28 15.83 -12.88 18.41
N HIS A 29 17.10 -13.22 18.66
CA HIS A 29 17.52 -13.90 19.88
C HIS A 29 17.48 -12.99 21.12
N LYS A 30 17.85 -11.71 20.98
CA LYS A 30 17.87 -10.72 22.07
C LYS A 30 16.48 -10.40 22.60
N TRP A 31 15.46 -10.39 21.74
CA TRP A 31 14.09 -10.00 22.12
C TRP A 31 13.15 -11.17 22.45
N LYS A 32 13.63 -12.43 22.45
CA LYS A 32 12.78 -13.64 22.58
C LYS A 32 11.50 -13.57 21.73
N TYR A 33 11.58 -12.89 20.58
CA TYR A 33 10.44 -12.64 19.71
C TYR A 33 10.53 -13.64 18.56
N TYR A 34 9.83 -14.76 18.70
CA TYR A 34 9.57 -15.63 17.56
C TYR A 34 8.69 -14.84 16.60
N PRO A 35 9.09 -14.65 15.32
CA PRO A 35 8.24 -13.97 14.36
C PRO A 35 7.00 -14.83 14.12
N HIS A 36 5.94 -14.58 14.89
CA HIS A 36 4.60 -15.08 14.60
C HIS A 36 3.99 -14.43 13.34
N HIS A 37 4.75 -13.59 12.62
CA HIS A 37 4.21 -12.75 11.58
C HIS A 37 5.15 -12.71 10.36
N ILE A 38 4.77 -13.52 9.36
CA ILE A 38 4.96 -13.33 7.92
C ILE A 38 6.43 -13.25 7.45
N CYS A 39 6.91 -14.32 6.82
CA CYS A 39 8.11 -14.28 5.99
C CYS A 39 7.72 -13.79 4.59
N VAL A 40 8.13 -12.57 4.22
CA VAL A 40 8.03 -12.06 2.83
C VAL A 40 9.39 -12.23 2.17
N ILE A 41 9.50 -13.20 1.27
CA ILE A 41 10.69 -13.36 0.42
C ILE A 41 10.50 -12.44 -0.80
N ILE A 42 11.24 -11.33 -0.82
CA ILE A 42 11.30 -10.42 -1.96
C ILE A 42 12.52 -10.87 -2.80
N ASN A 43 12.27 -11.20 -4.07
CA ASN A 43 13.27 -11.61 -5.08
C ASN A 43 13.89 -13.01 -4.89
N GLY A 44 13.09 -14.05 -5.15
CA GLY A 44 13.60 -15.38 -5.49
C GLY A 44 12.98 -15.87 -6.79
N GLU A 45 13.79 -16.06 -7.83
CA GLU A 45 13.42 -16.88 -8.99
C GLU A 45 13.43 -18.34 -8.54
N GLY A 46 12.26 -18.85 -8.14
CA GLY A 46 12.10 -20.22 -7.67
C GLY A 46 10.80 -20.42 -6.90
N ASP A 47 10.33 -21.66 -6.82
CA ASP A 47 9.26 -22.02 -5.89
C ASP A 47 9.74 -21.77 -4.46
N CYS A 48 8.90 -21.06 -3.69
CA CYS A 48 9.24 -20.74 -2.31
C CYS A 48 9.38 -22.03 -1.51
N PRO A 49 10.49 -22.25 -0.79
CA PRO A 49 10.63 -23.44 0.04
C PRO A 49 9.50 -23.47 1.08
N PRO A 50 8.93 -24.65 1.39
CA PRO A 50 7.80 -24.77 2.30
C PRO A 50 8.18 -24.20 3.67
N VAL A 51 7.40 -23.23 4.14
CA VAL A 51 7.58 -22.59 5.44
C VAL A 51 6.80 -23.40 6.47
N LYS A 52 7.51 -24.01 7.42
CA LYS A 52 6.89 -24.70 8.54
C LYS A 52 6.59 -23.74 9.69
N LEU A 53 5.38 -23.80 10.22
CA LEU A 53 5.03 -23.18 11.50
C LEU A 53 4.89 -24.30 12.53
N GLY A 54 5.92 -24.47 13.38
CA GLY A 54 6.01 -25.66 14.22
C GLY A 54 6.25 -26.92 13.38
N ASN A 55 5.35 -27.90 13.49
CA ASN A 55 5.41 -29.16 12.74
C ASN A 55 4.52 -29.18 11.48
N GLU A 56 3.77 -28.11 11.21
CA GLU A 56 2.84 -28.04 10.07
C GLU A 56 3.40 -27.19 8.92
N ASP A 57 3.24 -27.67 7.69
CA ASP A 57 3.58 -26.93 6.47
C ASP A 57 2.51 -25.88 6.18
N LEU A 58 2.90 -24.61 6.01
CA LEU A 58 1.97 -23.56 5.63
C LEU A 58 1.64 -23.65 4.14
N PRO A 59 0.35 -23.56 3.76
CA PRO A 59 -0.02 -23.58 2.36
C PRO A 59 0.50 -22.33 1.63
N PRO A 60 1.12 -22.47 0.46
CA PRO A 60 1.60 -21.34 -0.32
C PRO A 60 0.40 -20.51 -0.79
N THR A 61 0.29 -19.28 -0.27
CA THR A 61 -0.80 -18.37 -0.61
C THR A 61 -0.27 -17.22 -1.46
N THR A 62 -0.94 -16.92 -2.58
CA THR A 62 -0.52 -15.87 -3.52
C THR A 62 -0.85 -14.46 -3.05
N CYS A 63 -1.85 -14.31 -2.16
CA CYS A 63 -2.29 -13.05 -1.58
C CYS A 63 -2.71 -13.25 -0.10
N VAL A 64 -2.08 -12.54 0.83
CA VAL A 64 -2.35 -12.66 2.27
C VAL A 64 -2.97 -11.37 2.80
N LYS A 65 -3.98 -11.49 3.67
CA LYS A 65 -4.56 -10.33 4.37
C LYS A 65 -3.79 -10.05 5.67
N TYR A 66 -3.27 -8.83 5.81
CA TYR A 66 -2.56 -8.39 7.02
C TYR A 66 -2.93 -6.96 7.37
N LEU A 67 -3.41 -6.72 8.59
CA LEU A 67 -3.85 -5.39 9.07
C LEU A 67 -4.80 -4.65 8.10
N GLY A 68 -5.64 -5.39 7.38
CA GLY A 68 -6.55 -4.84 6.37
C GLY A 68 -5.93 -4.61 4.99
N PHE A 69 -4.62 -4.81 4.81
CA PHE A 69 -3.95 -4.85 3.52
C PHE A 69 -4.02 -6.24 2.90
N ARG A 70 -3.96 -6.29 1.57
CA ARG A 70 -3.84 -7.52 0.79
C ARG A 70 -2.46 -7.50 0.13
N LEU A 71 -1.57 -8.35 0.62
CA LEU A 71 -0.18 -8.40 0.19
C LEU A 71 -0.02 -9.52 -0.83
N ASP A 72 0.36 -9.15 -2.05
CA ASP A 72 0.62 -10.09 -3.12
C ASP A 72 2.06 -10.61 -3.02
N ARG A 73 2.34 -11.83 -3.48
CA ARG A 73 3.70 -12.42 -3.49
C ARG A 73 4.78 -11.48 -4.06
N ARG A 74 4.42 -10.70 -5.08
CA ARG A 74 5.33 -9.75 -5.76
C ARG A 74 5.19 -8.30 -5.29
N LEU A 75 4.39 -8.04 -4.24
CA LEU A 75 4.05 -6.70 -3.75
C LEU A 75 3.64 -5.73 -4.87
N THR A 76 2.92 -6.23 -5.88
CA THR A 76 2.42 -5.39 -6.99
C THR A 76 1.26 -4.47 -6.56
N TRP A 77 0.65 -4.77 -5.41
CA TRP A 77 -0.52 -4.11 -4.85
C TRP A 77 -1.77 -4.18 -5.73
N LYS A 78 -1.79 -5.03 -6.75
CA LYS A 78 -2.88 -5.12 -7.72
C LYS A 78 -4.17 -5.55 -7.03
N TYR A 79 -4.14 -6.66 -6.29
CA TYR A 79 -5.33 -7.15 -5.60
C TYR A 79 -5.80 -6.20 -4.49
N HIS A 80 -4.86 -5.53 -3.82
CA HIS A 80 -5.21 -4.50 -2.84
C HIS A 80 -5.95 -3.32 -3.47
N ILE A 81 -5.42 -2.78 -4.57
CA ILE A 81 -5.98 -1.63 -5.26
C ILE A 81 -7.33 -1.96 -5.88
N ASP A 82 -7.49 -3.13 -6.47
CA ASP A 82 -8.77 -3.59 -7.00
C ASP A 82 -9.81 -3.71 -5.87
N HIS A 83 -9.43 -4.30 -4.74
CA HIS A 83 -10.30 -4.36 -3.57
C HIS A 83 -10.69 -2.97 -3.04
N LYS A 84 -9.73 -2.04 -2.95
CA LYS A 84 -9.99 -0.66 -2.49
C LYS A 84 -10.84 0.13 -3.45
N ARG A 85 -10.65 -0.06 -4.75
CA ARG A 85 -11.49 0.51 -5.80
C ARG A 85 -12.93 0.04 -5.66
N ASP A 86 -13.13 -1.26 -5.44
CA ASP A 86 -14.47 -1.85 -5.31
C ASP A 86 -15.15 -1.42 -4.00
N GLU A 87 -14.41 -1.37 -2.90
CA GLU A 87 -14.85 -0.82 -1.61
C GLU A 87 -15.28 0.64 -1.76
N LEU A 88 -14.44 1.47 -2.40
CA LEU A 88 -14.73 2.88 -2.66
C LEU A 88 -15.97 3.06 -3.54
N ASN A 89 -16.11 2.28 -4.61
CA ASN A 89 -17.28 2.32 -5.49
C ASN A 89 -18.55 1.88 -4.78
N ALA A 90 -18.50 0.85 -3.94
CA ALA A 90 -19.63 0.42 -3.13
C ALA A 90 -20.07 1.53 -2.15
N ARG A 91 -19.12 2.12 -1.43
CA ARG A 91 -19.39 3.23 -0.51
C ARG A 91 -19.95 4.45 -1.25
N PHE A 92 -19.39 4.78 -2.40
CA PHE A 92 -19.88 5.88 -3.22
C PHE A 92 -21.32 5.65 -3.71
N ARG A 93 -21.66 4.43 -4.16
CA ARG A 93 -23.04 4.08 -4.55
C ARG A 93 -24.03 4.27 -3.40
N ASN A 94 -23.66 3.88 -2.19
CA ASN A 94 -24.51 4.05 -1.00
C ASN A 94 -24.71 5.54 -0.63
N LEU A 95 -23.77 6.41 -1.01
CA LEU A 95 -23.83 7.85 -0.76
C LEU A 95 -24.32 8.64 -1.99
N LEU A 96 -24.70 7.96 -3.07
CA LEU A 96 -25.04 8.61 -4.34
C LEU A 96 -26.28 9.50 -4.20
N TRP A 97 -27.25 9.10 -3.38
CA TRP A 97 -28.44 9.91 -3.10
C TRP A 97 -28.10 11.25 -2.44
N LEU A 98 -27.00 11.31 -1.68
CA LEU A 98 -26.55 12.51 -0.96
C LEU A 98 -25.56 13.35 -1.79
N LEU A 99 -24.71 12.71 -2.58
CA LEU A 99 -23.66 13.36 -3.38
C LEU A 99 -24.09 13.67 -4.81
N GLY A 100 -25.16 13.04 -5.28
CA GLY A 100 -25.65 13.16 -6.66
C GLY A 100 -26.27 14.52 -6.97
N ARG A 101 -26.64 14.68 -8.24
CA ARG A 101 -27.26 15.89 -8.79
C ARG A 101 -28.59 16.23 -8.12
N GLN A 102 -29.38 15.21 -7.78
CA GLN A 102 -30.70 15.37 -7.17
C GLN A 102 -30.65 15.80 -5.70
N SER A 103 -29.47 15.78 -5.08
CA SER A 103 -29.31 16.20 -3.69
C SER A 103 -29.32 17.73 -3.57
N ALA A 104 -30.18 18.25 -2.70
CA ALA A 104 -30.28 19.66 -2.33
C ALA A 104 -29.06 20.18 -1.51
N LEU A 105 -28.09 19.31 -1.22
CA LEU A 105 -26.94 19.66 -0.41
C LEU A 105 -26.00 20.63 -1.16
N ARG A 106 -25.49 21.65 -0.45
CA ARG A 106 -24.49 22.59 -1.01
C ARG A 106 -23.19 21.86 -1.37
N LEU A 107 -22.49 22.37 -2.38
CA LEU A 107 -21.23 21.80 -2.87
C LEU A 107 -20.21 21.57 -1.74
N ASN A 108 -19.97 22.56 -0.89
CA ASN A 108 -19.02 22.46 0.23
C ASN A 108 -19.35 21.31 1.19
N ASN A 109 -20.65 21.07 1.45
CA ASN A 109 -21.09 19.98 2.31
C ASN A 109 -20.91 18.62 1.60
N LYS A 110 -21.14 18.54 0.29
CA LYS A 110 -20.84 17.32 -0.50
C LYS A 110 -19.34 17.01 -0.47
N LEU A 111 -18.49 18.03 -0.59
CA LEU A 111 -17.04 17.89 -0.47
C LEU A 111 -16.61 17.45 0.93
N LEU A 112 -17.24 17.98 1.98
CA LEU A 112 -16.99 17.57 3.35
C LEU A 112 -17.28 16.08 3.52
N VAL A 113 -18.42 15.59 3.01
CA VAL A 113 -18.77 14.16 3.02
C VAL A 113 -17.74 13.34 2.25
N TYR A 114 -17.29 13.80 1.08
CA TYR A 114 -16.23 13.14 0.33
C TYR A 114 -14.93 13.02 1.16
N CYS A 115 -14.47 14.12 1.74
CA CYS A 115 -13.25 14.18 2.55
C CYS A 115 -13.34 13.33 3.81
N ALA A 116 -14.52 13.23 4.43
CA ALA A 116 -14.72 12.49 5.68
C ALA A 116 -14.95 10.99 5.46
N MET A 117 -15.64 10.58 4.39
CA MET A 117 -16.10 9.19 4.23
C MET A 117 -15.41 8.44 3.08
N LEU A 118 -15.12 9.12 1.96
CA LEU A 118 -14.61 8.47 0.75
C LEU A 118 -13.10 8.58 0.63
N LYS A 119 -12.54 9.77 0.86
CA LYS A 119 -11.10 10.02 0.82
C LYS A 119 -10.31 9.07 1.73
N PRO A 120 -10.73 8.79 2.99
CA PRO A 120 -9.96 7.93 3.89
C PRO A 120 -9.81 6.48 3.40
N ILE A 121 -10.76 5.97 2.60
CA ILE A 121 -10.77 4.57 2.13
C ILE A 121 -9.50 4.27 1.34
N TRP A 122 -9.15 5.15 0.39
CA TRP A 122 -7.95 5.01 -0.42
C TRP A 122 -6.74 5.68 0.22
N LEU A 123 -6.91 6.76 0.99
CA LEU A 123 -5.81 7.42 1.69
C LEU A 123 -5.12 6.51 2.72
N TYR A 124 -5.87 5.56 3.28
CA TYR A 124 -5.31 4.57 4.19
C TYR A 124 -4.20 3.74 3.50
N GLY A 125 -3.03 3.71 4.11
CA GLY A 125 -1.89 2.97 3.60
C GLY A 125 -1.23 3.57 2.36
N ILE A 126 -1.49 4.85 2.04
CA ILE A 126 -0.89 5.54 0.89
C ILE A 126 0.65 5.46 0.88
N GLN A 127 1.29 5.39 2.06
CA GLN A 127 2.73 5.19 2.20
C GLN A 127 3.20 3.80 1.76
N LEU A 128 2.32 2.79 1.85
CA LEU A 128 2.63 1.40 1.50
C LEU A 128 2.28 1.09 0.04
N TRP A 129 1.07 1.40 -0.42
CA TRP A 129 0.68 1.10 -1.80
C TRP A 129 1.06 2.22 -2.77
N GLY A 130 1.46 3.40 -2.29
CA GLY A 130 1.91 4.52 -3.14
C GLY A 130 3.18 4.25 -3.94
N ILE A 131 3.92 3.17 -3.65
CA ILE A 131 5.05 2.69 -4.45
C ILE A 131 4.62 1.80 -5.64
N CYS A 132 3.33 1.52 -5.80
CA CYS A 132 2.85 0.66 -6.88
C CYS A 132 3.07 1.29 -8.27
N SER A 133 2.82 0.51 -9.33
CA SER A 133 2.95 1.01 -10.69
C SER A 133 2.01 2.20 -10.95
N LYS A 134 2.45 3.14 -11.82
CA LYS A 134 1.61 4.27 -12.26
C LYS A 134 0.26 3.81 -12.80
N SER A 135 0.22 2.69 -13.51
CA SER A 135 -1.01 2.09 -14.04
C SER A 135 -2.00 1.68 -12.94
N ASN A 136 -1.52 1.20 -11.79
CA ASN A 136 -2.35 0.83 -10.65
C ASN A 136 -2.83 2.08 -9.90
N MET A 137 -1.95 3.07 -9.67
CA MET A 137 -2.34 4.36 -9.08
C MET A 137 -3.44 5.07 -9.88
N MET A 138 -3.33 5.05 -11.21
CA MET A 138 -4.33 5.63 -12.12
C MET A 138 -5.73 5.04 -11.94
N ARG A 139 -5.86 3.79 -11.46
CA ARG A 139 -7.18 3.19 -11.22
C ARG A 139 -7.94 3.92 -10.11
N ILE A 140 -7.25 4.28 -9.03
CA ILE A 140 -7.85 5.06 -7.93
C ILE A 140 -8.09 6.51 -8.37
N GLN A 141 -7.15 7.13 -9.09
CA GLN A 141 -7.34 8.48 -9.64
C GLN A 141 -8.61 8.58 -10.51
N ARG A 142 -8.86 7.59 -11.37
CA ARG A 142 -10.08 7.58 -12.21
C ARG A 142 -11.35 7.52 -11.37
N VAL A 143 -11.36 6.78 -10.26
CA VAL A 143 -12.51 6.75 -9.35
C VAL A 143 -12.66 8.09 -8.64
N GLN A 144 -11.56 8.72 -8.17
CA GLN A 144 -11.61 10.08 -7.63
C GLN A 144 -12.23 11.05 -8.64
N ASN A 145 -11.74 11.08 -9.89
CA ASN A 145 -12.24 11.97 -10.93
C ASN A 145 -13.74 11.75 -11.19
N LYS A 146 -14.17 10.49 -11.23
CA LYS A 146 -15.58 10.13 -11.39
C LYS A 146 -16.43 10.68 -10.24
N ILE A 147 -15.98 10.52 -9.00
CA ILE A 147 -16.70 10.99 -7.81
C ILE A 147 -16.78 12.52 -7.82
N LEU A 148 -15.66 13.22 -8.07
CA LEU A 148 -15.62 14.68 -8.10
C LEU A 148 -16.55 15.26 -9.16
N ARG A 149 -16.60 14.64 -10.36
CA ARG A 149 -17.55 15.03 -11.41
C ARG A 149 -19.02 14.91 -10.99
N VAL A 150 -19.37 13.86 -10.26
CA VAL A 150 -20.74 13.68 -9.76
C VAL A 150 -21.08 14.73 -8.70
N ILE A 151 -20.11 15.06 -7.83
CA ILE A 151 -20.29 16.09 -6.80
C ILE A 151 -20.51 17.48 -7.42
N THR A 152 -19.77 17.81 -8.49
CA THR A 152 -19.87 19.10 -9.18
C THR A 152 -20.94 19.17 -10.25
N ASP A 153 -21.60 18.06 -10.57
CA ASP A 153 -22.49 17.95 -11.73
C ASP A 153 -21.82 18.43 -13.04
N ALA A 154 -20.52 18.15 -13.18
CA ALA A 154 -19.73 18.68 -14.29
C ALA A 154 -20.07 17.98 -15.63
N PRO A 155 -20.16 18.74 -16.74
CA PRO A 155 -20.42 18.17 -18.06
C PRO A 155 -19.24 17.31 -18.56
N TRP A 156 -19.51 16.45 -19.55
CA TRP A 156 -18.54 15.48 -20.07
C TRP A 156 -17.26 16.13 -20.65
N PHE A 157 -17.37 17.34 -21.20
CA PHE A 157 -16.27 18.08 -21.82
C PHE A 157 -15.43 18.88 -20.83
N ALA A 158 -15.90 19.13 -19.60
CA ALA A 158 -15.11 19.81 -18.57
C ALA A 158 -13.83 19.01 -18.30
N ARG A 159 -12.66 19.63 -18.18
CA ARG A 159 -11.41 18.88 -17.95
C ARG A 159 -11.30 18.44 -16.49
N ASN A 160 -10.69 17.27 -16.25
CA ASN A 160 -10.47 16.81 -14.87
C ASN A 160 -9.60 17.81 -14.08
N ASP A 161 -8.56 18.35 -14.72
CA ASP A 161 -7.62 19.30 -14.11
C ASP A 161 -8.34 20.56 -13.63
N GLU A 162 -9.28 21.08 -14.43
CA GLU A 162 -10.11 22.24 -14.08
C GLU A 162 -11.01 21.95 -12.88
N ILE A 163 -11.60 20.75 -12.80
CA ILE A 163 -12.41 20.34 -11.65
C ILE A 163 -11.55 20.25 -10.39
N HIS A 164 -10.34 19.70 -10.49
CA HIS A 164 -9.41 19.65 -9.38
C HIS A 164 -9.01 21.05 -8.89
N GLN A 165 -8.73 21.96 -9.82
CA GLN A 165 -8.39 23.35 -9.51
C GLN A 165 -9.57 24.10 -8.89
N TYR A 166 -10.77 23.97 -9.45
CA TYR A 166 -11.99 24.62 -8.95
C TYR A 166 -12.36 24.18 -7.54
N LEU A 167 -12.16 22.89 -7.21
CA LEU A 167 -12.46 22.35 -5.89
C LEU A 167 -11.27 22.42 -4.92
N GLU A 168 -10.11 22.91 -5.37
CA GLU A 168 -8.84 22.88 -4.62
C GLU A 168 -8.49 21.46 -4.12
N MET A 169 -8.88 20.44 -4.88
CA MET A 169 -8.73 19.05 -4.48
C MET A 169 -7.45 18.45 -5.07
N PRO A 170 -6.51 18.00 -4.23
CA PRO A 170 -5.29 17.38 -4.74
C PRO A 170 -5.59 16.03 -5.41
N THR A 171 -4.79 15.72 -6.42
CA THR A 171 -4.80 14.41 -7.06
C THR A 171 -4.24 13.34 -6.12
N VAL A 172 -4.54 12.06 -6.39
CA VAL A 172 -3.94 10.93 -5.67
C VAL A 172 -2.41 11.00 -5.75
N PHE A 173 -1.87 11.38 -6.91
CA PHE A 173 -0.41 11.51 -7.11
C PHE A 173 0.20 12.59 -6.23
N GLU A 174 -0.43 13.76 -6.13
CA GLU A 174 0.02 14.83 -5.25
C GLU A 174 -0.06 14.42 -3.78
N GLU A 175 -1.12 13.72 -3.37
CA GLU A 175 -1.24 13.20 -2.00
C GLU A 175 -0.12 12.19 -1.70
N ILE A 176 0.18 11.26 -2.62
CA ILE A 176 1.32 10.34 -2.46
C ILE A 176 2.61 11.16 -2.27
N GLY A 177 2.85 12.17 -3.11
CA GLY A 177 4.02 13.05 -2.99
C GLY A 177 4.11 13.76 -1.64
N LYS A 178 3.00 14.32 -1.15
CA LYS A 178 2.91 14.96 0.17
C LYS A 178 3.23 13.98 1.30
N PHE A 179 2.66 12.78 1.27
CA PHE A 179 2.89 11.77 2.29
C PHE A 179 4.32 11.23 2.26
N CYS A 180 4.92 11.05 1.08
CA CYS A 180 6.31 10.65 0.93
C CYS A 180 7.27 11.72 1.48
N LYS A 181 7.05 12.99 1.15
CA LYS A 181 7.86 14.11 1.67
C LYS A 181 7.79 14.17 3.21
N LYS A 182 6.57 14.13 3.76
CA LYS A 182 6.35 14.14 5.22
C LYS A 182 6.98 12.92 5.90
N HIS A 183 6.93 11.76 5.27
CA HIS A 183 7.58 10.55 5.79
C HIS A 183 9.10 10.69 5.83
N LYS A 184 9.71 11.21 4.75
CA LYS A 184 11.16 11.47 4.67
C LYS A 184 11.62 12.49 5.73
N GLU A 185 10.89 13.59 5.89
CA GLU A 185 11.18 14.59 6.92
C GLU A 185 11.10 14.00 8.34
N ARG A 186 10.14 13.10 8.57
CA ARG A 186 10.00 12.39 9.86
C ARG A 186 11.14 11.42 10.10
N LEU A 187 11.60 10.70 9.07
CA LEU A 187 12.76 9.80 9.17
C LEU A 187 14.05 10.57 9.50
N ALA A 188 14.26 11.74 8.87
CA ALA A 188 15.41 12.59 9.13
C ALA A 188 15.49 13.11 10.58
N LYS A 189 14.33 13.31 11.24
CA LYS A 189 14.23 13.76 12.63
C LYS A 189 14.15 12.62 13.65
N HIS A 190 14.17 11.37 13.18
CA HIS A 190 13.94 10.22 14.04
C HIS A 190 15.15 10.00 14.97
N PRO A 191 14.96 9.68 16.26
CA PRO A 191 16.07 9.49 17.22
C PRO A 191 17.00 8.32 16.85
N ASN A 192 16.50 7.38 16.05
CA ASN A 192 17.31 6.27 15.55
C ASN A 192 18.15 6.71 14.35
N HIS A 193 19.48 6.76 14.52
CA HIS A 193 20.44 7.08 13.46
C HIS A 193 20.32 6.18 12.23
N LEU A 194 19.93 4.91 12.40
CA LEU A 194 19.69 3.99 11.27
C LEU A 194 18.49 4.40 10.42
N ALA A 195 17.52 5.10 11.01
CA ALA A 195 16.35 5.60 10.29
C ALA A 195 16.68 6.86 9.47
N SER A 196 17.68 7.65 9.90
CA SER A 196 18.16 8.80 9.12
C SER A 196 19.02 8.41 7.92
N SER A 197 19.59 7.20 7.92
CA SER A 197 20.41 6.67 6.82
C SER A 197 19.62 5.89 5.77
N LEU A 198 18.28 5.82 5.87
CA LEU A 198 17.37 5.15 4.92
C LEU A 198 16.92 6.06 3.77
#